data_AF-A0A1W6WBF0-F1
#
_entry.id   AF-A0A1W6WBF0-F1
#
_cell.length_a   1.000
_cell.length_b   1.000
_cell.length_c   1.000
_cell.angle_alpha   90.00
_cell.angle_beta   90.00
_cell.angle_gamma   90.00
#
_symmetry.space_group_name_H-M   'P 1'
#
loop_
_entity.id
_entity.type
_entity.pdbx_description
1 polymer ?
#
loop_
_entity_poly.entity_id
_entity_poly.type
_entity_poly.pdbx_seq_one_letter_code
_entity_poly.pdbx_strand_id
1 'polypeptide(L)'
;MDGMNVKTELIQTQLHIKRFQSFLRTSIEQFRNGEDQDGFENLLKGLNDLESAVKIDRNMKLYKINGSQLLAIMRKLYFLIQNQDISGVINLLENRCYPLTEKWLKGCDDYDNYRT
;
A
#
# COMPACT_ATOMS: atom_id res chain seq x y z
N MET A 1 -11.84 6.39 -22.52
CA MET A 1 -10.44 6.10 -22.15
C MET A 1 -9.90 5.14 -23.17
N ASP A 2 -8.81 5.52 -23.84
CA ASP A 2 -8.13 4.68 -24.82
C ASP A 2 -7.52 3.44 -24.13
N GLY A 3 -7.56 2.28 -24.78
CA GLY A 3 -7.11 1.01 -24.21
C GLY A 3 -5.63 1.01 -23.82
N MET A 4 -4.81 1.81 -24.51
CA MET A 4 -3.38 1.99 -24.24
C MET A 4 -3.11 2.77 -22.93
N ASN A 5 -3.98 3.72 -22.59
CA ASN A 5 -3.87 4.49 -21.35
C ASN A 5 -4.16 3.61 -20.13
N VAL A 6 -5.17 2.76 -20.23
CA VAL A 6 -5.60 1.86 -19.14
C VAL A 6 -4.50 0.87 -18.76
N LYS A 7 -3.83 0.25 -19.75
CA LYS A 7 -2.74 -0.69 -19.48
C LYS A 7 -1.55 -0.01 -18.81
N THR A 8 -1.20 1.21 -19.25
CA THR A 8 -0.10 1.99 -18.68
C THR A 8 -0.38 2.35 -17.23
N GLU A 9 -1.58 2.84 -16.91
CA GLU A 9 -1.99 3.20 -15.56
C GLU A 9 -2.06 1.98 -14.62
N LEU A 10 -2.44 0.80 -15.13
CA LEU A 10 -2.42 -0.45 -14.36
C LEU A 10 -0.99 -0.88 -13.99
N ILE A 11 -0.07 -0.83 -14.94
CA ILE A 11 1.36 -1.12 -14.71
C ILE A 11 1.93 -0.14 -13.69
N GLN A 12 1.60 1.15 -13.79
CA GLN A 12 2.02 2.16 -12.82
C GLN A 12 1.45 1.88 -11.43
N THR A 13 0.18 1.48 -11.34
CA THR A 13 -0.46 1.09 -10.07
C THR A 13 0.28 -0.10 -9.43
N GLN A 14 0.55 -1.16 -10.19
CA GLN A 14 1.32 -2.31 -9.71
C GLN A 14 2.73 -1.91 -9.27
N LEU A 15 3.42 -1.04 -10.01
CA LEU A 15 4.76 -0.56 -9.66
C LEU A 15 4.76 0.17 -8.31
N HIS A 16 3.83 1.10 -8.10
CA HIS A 16 3.70 1.82 -6.84
C HIS A 16 3.36 0.88 -5.68
N ILE A 17 2.44 -0.08 -5.88
CA ILE A 17 2.12 -1.04 -4.81
C ILE A 17 3.32 -1.92 -4.47
N LYS A 18 4.09 -2.40 -5.46
CA LYS A 18 5.31 -3.19 -5.23
C LYS A 18 6.38 -2.40 -4.48
N ARG A 19 6.59 -1.12 -4.84
CA ARG A 19 7.50 -0.22 -4.12
C ARG A 19 7.03 0.01 -2.69
N PHE A 20 5.74 0.28 -2.49
CA PHE A 20 5.16 0.41 -1.17
C PHE A 20 5.37 -0.85 -0.32
N GLN A 21 5.13 -2.04 -0.86
CA GLN A 21 5.39 -3.31 -0.17
C GLN A 21 6.86 -3.49 0.22
N SER A 22 7.80 -3.04 -0.62
CA SER A 22 9.23 -3.04 -0.30
C SER A 22 9.53 -2.14 0.89
N PHE A 23 9.08 -0.89 0.86
CA PHE A 23 9.25 0.05 1.97
C PHE A 23 8.58 -0.45 3.26
N LEU A 24 7.39 -1.03 3.13
CA LEU A 24 6.63 -1.61 4.24
C LEU A 24 7.40 -2.74 4.92
N ARG A 25 8.00 -3.64 4.15
CA ARG A 25 8.81 -4.75 4.67
C ARG A 25 10.06 -4.25 5.39
N THR A 26 10.79 -3.32 4.78
CA THR A 26 11.97 -2.69 5.39
C THR A 26 11.62 -1.99 6.69
N SER A 27 10.52 -1.22 6.69
CA SER A 27 10.03 -0.53 7.88
C SER A 27 9.69 -1.50 9.02
N ILE A 28 9.00 -2.61 8.73
CA ILE A 28 8.69 -3.66 9.72
C ILE A 28 9.96 -4.27 10.31
N GLU A 29 10.96 -4.57 9.48
CA GLU A 29 12.24 -5.13 9.92
C GLU A 29 13.00 -4.16 10.84
N GLN A 30 13.04 -2.88 10.47
CA GLN A 30 13.67 -1.83 11.26
C GLN A 30 13.00 -1.63 12.61
N PHE A 31 11.66 -1.57 12.66
CA PHE A 31 10.93 -1.51 13.93
C PHE A 31 11.20 -2.72 14.82
N ARG A 32 11.33 -3.92 14.25
CA ARG A 32 11.68 -5.13 15.02
C ARG A 32 13.09 -5.09 15.60
N ASN A 33 14.00 -4.38 14.93
CA ASN A 33 15.38 -4.20 15.37
C ASN A 33 15.55 -2.99 16.32
N GLY A 34 14.47 -2.25 16.62
CA GLY A 34 14.52 -1.03 17.42
C GLY A 34 15.04 0.20 16.66
N GLU A 35 15.16 0.11 15.34
CA GLU A 35 15.57 1.20 14.43
C GLU A 35 14.36 2.08 14.09
N ASP A 36 13.67 2.61 15.10
CA ASP A 36 12.35 3.24 14.93
C ASP A 36 12.37 4.45 14.01
N GLN A 37 13.41 5.28 14.09
CA GLN A 37 13.56 6.45 13.22
C GLN A 37 13.62 6.03 11.75
N ASP A 38 14.51 5.10 11.40
CA ASP A 38 14.66 4.62 10.04
C ASP A 38 13.39 3.88 9.57
N GLY A 39 12.76 3.12 10.48
CA GLY A 39 11.48 2.47 10.26
C GLY A 39 10.38 3.44 9.87
N PHE A 40 10.28 4.59 10.55
CA PHE A 40 9.33 5.65 10.19
C PHE A 40 9.70 6.36 8.89
N GLU A 41 10.98 6.66 8.66
CA GLU A 41 11.43 7.29 7.42
C GLU A 41 11.07 6.44 6.20
N ASN A 42 11.28 5.12 6.27
CA ASN A 42 10.88 4.20 5.21
C ASN A 42 9.36 4.05 5.08
N LEU A 43 8.63 4.01 6.20
CA LEU A 43 7.17 4.01 6.16
C LEU A 43 6.62 5.24 5.43
N LEU A 44 7.13 6.43 5.75
CA LEU A 44 6.74 7.69 5.11
C LEU A 44 7.02 7.69 3.61
N LYS A 45 8.19 7.19 3.18
CA LYS A 45 8.50 7.02 1.75
C LYS A 45 7.48 6.10 1.08
N GLY A 46 7.15 4.98 1.72
CA GLY A 46 6.14 4.06 1.21
C GLY A 46 4.73 4.67 1.10
N LEU A 47 4.32 5.52 2.05
CA LEU A 47 3.02 6.18 2.00
C LEU A 47 2.83 7.06 0.75
N ASN A 48 3.91 7.65 0.21
CA ASN A 48 3.85 8.40 -1.05
C ASN A 48 3.53 7.49 -2.26
N ASP A 49 4.12 6.29 -2.30
CA ASP A 49 3.80 5.30 -3.33
C ASP A 49 2.35 4.79 -3.18
N LEU A 50 1.91 4.53 -1.94
CA LEU A 50 0.53 4.15 -1.66
C LEU A 50 -0.47 5.22 -2.13
N GLU A 51 -0.20 6.50 -1.84
CA GLU A 51 -1.05 7.61 -2.27
C GLU A 51 -1.13 7.69 -3.80
N SER A 52 0.00 7.51 -4.48
CA SER A 52 0.08 7.49 -5.95
C SER A 52 -0.76 6.35 -6.54
N ALA A 53 -0.65 5.14 -6.00
CA ALA A 53 -1.47 4.01 -6.42
C ALA A 53 -2.97 4.27 -6.23
N VAL A 54 -3.38 4.86 -5.11
CA VAL A 54 -4.80 5.17 -4.82
C VAL A 54 -5.34 6.22 -5.80
N LYS A 55 -4.53 7.25 -6.12
CA LYS A 55 -4.92 8.29 -7.09
C LYS A 55 -5.17 7.68 -8.46
N ILE A 56 -4.28 6.80 -8.92
CA ILE A 56 -4.41 6.14 -10.22
C ILE A 56 -5.64 5.22 -10.25
N ASP A 57 -5.78 4.31 -9.28
CA ASP A 57 -6.92 3.37 -9.21
C ASP A 57 -8.28 4.10 -9.21
N ARG A 58 -8.35 5.22 -8.49
CA ARG A 58 -9.56 6.08 -8.45
C ARG A 58 -9.81 6.78 -9.78
N ASN A 59 -8.78 7.31 -10.44
CA ASN A 59 -8.91 7.97 -11.74
C ASN A 59 -9.38 6.99 -12.82
N MET A 60 -8.88 5.76 -12.78
CA MET A 60 -9.28 4.69 -13.69
C MET A 60 -10.67 4.13 -13.40
N LYS A 61 -11.26 4.43 -12.24
CA LYS A 61 -12.51 3.84 -11.74
C LYS A 61 -12.48 2.31 -11.70
N LEU A 62 -11.29 1.73 -11.48
CA LEU A 62 -11.15 0.28 -11.35
C LEU A 62 -11.57 -0.22 -9.96
N TYR A 63 -11.47 0.64 -8.95
CA TYR A 63 -11.86 0.38 -7.56
C TYR A 63 -11.30 -0.95 -7.03
N LYS A 64 -10.06 -1.30 -7.39
CA LYS A 64 -9.46 -2.60 -7.02
C LYS A 64 -9.14 -2.66 -5.54
N ILE A 65 -8.88 -1.50 -4.92
CA ILE A 65 -8.70 -1.41 -3.48
C ILE A 65 -10.04 -1.23 -2.77
N ASN A 66 -10.20 -1.97 -1.66
CA ASN A 66 -11.24 -1.67 -0.69
C ASN A 66 -10.88 -0.39 0.09
N GLY A 67 -11.33 0.76 -0.41
CA GLY A 67 -11.04 2.07 0.19
C GLY A 67 -11.49 2.21 1.65
N SER A 68 -12.59 1.56 2.05
CA SER A 68 -13.05 1.55 3.44
C SER A 68 -12.07 0.81 4.36
N GLN A 69 -11.53 -0.33 3.92
CA GLN A 69 -10.50 -1.06 4.65
C GLN A 69 -9.20 -0.25 4.73
N LEU A 70 -8.78 0.38 3.62
CA LEU A 70 -7.59 1.22 3.62
C LEU A 70 -7.72 2.38 4.62
N LEU A 71 -8.85 3.09 4.59
CA LEU A 71 -9.10 4.20 5.50
C LEU A 71 -9.10 3.75 6.97
N ALA A 72 -9.67 2.58 7.27
CA ALA A 72 -9.65 2.01 8.61
C ALA A 72 -8.21 1.71 9.08
N ILE A 73 -7.36 1.17 8.19
CA ILE A 73 -5.93 0.94 8.48
C ILE A 73 -5.23 2.26 8.72
N MET A 74 -5.40 3.27 7.87
CA MET A 74 -4.75 4.58 8.04
C MET A 74 -5.14 5.28 9.35
N ARG A 75 -6.42 5.23 9.72
CA ARG A 75 -6.90 5.77 11.01
C ARG A 75 -6.27 5.03 12.20
N LYS A 76 -6.18 3.70 12.13
CA LYS A 76 -5.56 2.91 13.19
C LYS A 76 -4.06 3.16 13.28
N LEU A 77 -3.38 3.31 12.13
CA LEU A 77 -1.95 3.63 12.07
C LEU A 77 -1.67 4.96 12.75
N TYR A 78 -2.43 6.00 12.40
CA TYR A 78 -2.33 7.31 13.05
C TYR A 78 -2.47 7.21 14.57
N PHE A 79 -3.51 6.50 15.04
CA PHE A 79 -3.73 6.30 16.47
C PHE A 79 -2.55 5.59 17.16
N LEU A 80 -1.99 4.54 16.55
CA LEU A 80 -0.87 3.79 17.12
C LEU A 80 0.41 4.63 17.19
N ILE A 81 0.70 5.40 16.14
CA ILE A 81 1.84 6.32 16.10
C ILE A 81 1.72 7.38 17.18
N GLN A 82 0.53 7.98 17.37
CA GLN A 82 0.32 8.97 18.43
C GLN A 82 0.56 8.42 19.84
N ASN A 83 0.26 7.14 20.06
CA ASN A 83 0.48 6.46 21.33
C ASN A 83 1.89 5.85 21.45
N GLN A 84 2.77 6.04 20.45
CA GLN A 84 4.10 5.44 20.39
C GLN A 84 4.06 3.90 20.50
N ASP A 85 2.96 3.27 20.08
CA ASP A 85 2.77 1.82 20.14
C ASP A 85 3.40 1.16 18.92
N ILE A 86 4.73 1.03 18.92
CA ILE A 86 5.50 0.43 17.82
C ILE A 86 5.10 -1.03 17.57
N SER A 87 4.85 -1.79 18.63
CA SER A 87 4.37 -3.19 18.51
C SER A 87 3.03 -3.25 17.78
N GLY A 88 2.11 -2.35 18.12
CA GLY A 88 0.84 -2.19 17.42
C GLY A 88 1.02 -1.74 15.97
N VAL A 89 1.96 -0.82 15.69
CA VAL A 89 2.31 -0.39 14.33
C VAL A 89 2.78 -1.60 13.51
N ILE A 90 3.78 -2.36 13.97
CA ILE A 90 4.29 -3.56 13.31
C ILE A 90 3.13 -4.52 12.99
N ASN A 91 2.32 -4.85 13.99
CA ASN A 91 1.19 -5.77 13.84
C ASN A 91 0.18 -5.28 12.80
N LEU A 92 -0.14 -3.98 12.79
CA LEU A 92 -1.05 -3.41 11.80
C LEU A 92 -0.48 -3.47 10.38
N LEU A 93 0.80 -3.11 10.23
CA LEU A 93 1.49 -3.10 8.95
C LEU A 93 1.56 -4.52 8.36
N GLU A 94 1.97 -5.50 9.16
CA GLU A 94 2.16 -6.89 8.75
C GLU A 94 0.84 -7.63 8.50
N ASN A 95 -0.13 -7.49 9.41
CA ASN A 95 -1.33 -8.35 9.39
C ASN A 95 -2.55 -7.70 8.72
N ARG A 96 -2.47 -6.40 8.38
CA ARG A 96 -3.59 -5.69 7.75
C ARG A 96 -3.17 -4.94 6.50
N CYS A 97 -2.09 -4.15 6.59
CA CYS A 97 -1.66 -3.33 5.46
C CYS A 97 -1.06 -4.18 4.33
N TYR A 98 -0.10 -5.05 4.65
CA TYR A 98 0.55 -5.90 3.66
C TYR A 98 -0.46 -6.82 2.93
N PRO A 99 -1.35 -7.56 3.61
CA PRO A 99 -2.33 -8.42 2.94
C PRO A 99 -3.35 -7.64 2.09
N LEU A 100 -3.70 -6.40 2.46
CA LEU A 100 -4.57 -5.56 1.64
C LEU A 100 -3.89 -5.23 0.30
N THR A 101 -2.58 -4.96 0.33
CA THR A 101 -1.83 -4.64 -0.89
C THR A 101 -1.57 -5.85 -1.77
N GLU A 102 -1.41 -7.05 -1.21
CA GLU A 102 -1.36 -8.29 -1.98
C GLU A 102 -2.69 -8.55 -2.72
N LYS A 103 -3.82 -8.36 -2.03
CA LYS A 103 -5.15 -8.47 -2.67
C LYS A 103 -5.31 -7.45 -3.80
N TRP A 104 -4.80 -6.24 -3.61
CA TRP A 104 -4.84 -5.21 -4.64
C TRP A 104 -4.02 -5.61 -5.87
N LEU A 105 -2.77 -6.06 -5.70
CA LEU A 105 -1.94 -6.55 -6.79
C LEU A 105 -2.62 -7.68 -7.57
N LYS A 106 -3.17 -8.67 -6.86
CA LYS A 106 -3.91 -9.76 -7.50
C LYS A 106 -5.08 -9.26 -8.33
N GLY A 107 -5.83 -8.27 -7.81
CA GLY A 107 -6.94 -7.66 -8.54
C GLY A 107 -6.52 -6.87 -9.79
N CYS A 108 -5.27 -6.41 -9.85
CA CYS A 108 -4.66 -5.83 -11.05
C CYS A 108 -4.29 -6.92 -12.06
N ASP A 109 -3.62 -7.99 -11.62
CA ASP A 109 -3.19 -9.10 -12.49
C ASP A 109 -4.38 -9.81 -13.14
N ASP A 110 -5.48 -10.00 -12.39
CA ASP A 110 -6.71 -10.56 -12.92
C ASP A 110 -7.27 -9.70 -14.06
N TYR A 111 -7.19 -8.36 -13.97
CA TYR A 111 -7.70 -7.47 -15.02
C TYR A 111 -6.94 -7.59 -16.34
N ASP A 112 -5.62 -7.79 -16.29
CA ASP A 112 -4.80 -7.99 -17.49
C ASP A 112 -5.15 -9.30 -18.21
N ASN A 113 -5.47 -10.36 -17.46
CA ASN A 113 -5.77 -11.68 -18.02
C ASN A 113 -7.15 -11.79 -18.71
N TYR A 114 -8.12 -10.94 -18.36
CA TYR A 114 -9.46 -10.96 -18.97
C TYR A 114 -9.60 -10.10 -20.24
N ARG A 115 -8.52 -9.44 -20.69
CA ARG A 115 -8.56 -8.52 -21.85
C ARG A 115 -7.59 -8.85 -22.99
N THR A 116 -6.84 -9.95 -22.87
CA THR A 116 -6.16 -10.64 -23.98
C THR A 116 -7.09 -11.63 -24.64
#